data_AF-A0A6P2CYT3-F1
#
_entry.id   AF-A0A6P2CYT3-F1
#
_cell.length_a   1.000
_cell.length_b   1.000
_cell.length_c   1.000
_cell.angle_alpha   90.00
_cell.angle_beta   90.00
_cell.angle_gamma   90.00
#
_symmetry.space_group_name_H-M   'P 1'
#
loop_
_entity.id
_entity.type
_entity.pdbx_description
1 polymer ?
#
loop_
_entity_poly.entity_id
_entity_poly.type
_entity_poly.pdbx_seq_one_letter_code
_entity_poly.pdbx_strand_id
1 'polypeptide(L)'
;MPTVYTELLPATKSEKHGALVWERATDNAISHFAGVLTITGRRDHCRYRVEEFPADEPGRAFMLFKLDAGTDRTEERYGCFLAKNGANLCECRGFVATRGCKHLAALTELVRAGQV
;
A
#
# COMPACT_ATOMS: atom_id res chain seq x y z
N MET A 1 -20.57 7.57 6.73
CA MET A 1 -19.77 6.48 7.32
C MET A 1 -18.60 6.24 6.38
N PRO A 2 -17.34 6.21 6.85
CA PRO A 2 -16.24 5.80 5.99
C PRO A 2 -16.47 4.35 5.56
N THR A 3 -16.52 4.12 4.25
CA THR A 3 -16.68 2.78 3.69
C THR A 3 -15.36 2.04 3.87
N VAL A 4 -15.34 1.03 4.73
CA VAL A 4 -14.17 0.18 4.95
C VAL A 4 -14.18 -0.93 3.89
N TYR A 5 -13.11 -1.02 3.10
CA TYR A 5 -12.90 -2.11 2.15
C TYR A 5 -11.93 -3.13 2.74
N THR A 6 -12.22 -4.43 2.59
CA THR A 6 -11.39 -5.51 3.14
C THR A 6 -11.25 -6.60 2.09
N GLU A 7 -10.02 -7.06 1.87
CA GLU A 7 -9.73 -8.12 0.90
C GLU A 7 -8.51 -8.96 1.33
N LEU A 8 -8.43 -10.19 0.83
CA LEU A 8 -7.28 -11.06 1.01
C LEU A 8 -6.18 -10.72 -0.01
N LEU A 9 -4.95 -10.63 0.49
CA LEU A 9 -3.78 -10.49 -0.37
C LEU A 9 -3.43 -11.83 -1.02
N PRO A 10 -2.86 -11.82 -2.24
CA PRO A 10 -2.41 -13.03 -2.91
C PRO A 10 -1.47 -13.84 -2.01
N ALA A 11 -1.75 -15.14 -1.89
CA ALA A 11 -0.94 -16.03 -1.08
C ALA A 11 0.48 -16.12 -1.66
N THR A 12 1.48 -15.91 -0.80
CA THR A 12 2.89 -16.10 -1.10
C THR A 12 3.43 -17.31 -0.34
N LYS A 13 4.63 -17.77 -0.71
CA LYS A 13 5.29 -18.89 -0.02
C LYS A 13 5.43 -18.66 1.49
N SER A 14 5.71 -17.42 1.91
CA SER A 14 5.84 -17.05 3.32
C SER A 14 4.51 -16.67 3.98
N GLU A 15 3.61 -16.05 3.22
CA GLU A 15 2.37 -15.45 3.74
C GLU A 15 1.14 -16.03 3.02
N LYS A 16 0.48 -17.00 3.66
CA LYS A 16 -0.71 -17.69 3.10
C LYS A 16 -2.04 -16.98 3.36
N HIS A 17 -2.08 -16.08 4.34
CA HIS A 17 -3.30 -15.46 4.86
C HIS A 17 -3.14 -13.94 5.04
N GLY A 18 -2.42 -13.29 4.11
CA GLY A 18 -2.31 -11.84 4.14
C GLY A 18 -3.68 -11.20 3.91
N ALA A 19 -3.98 -10.12 4.64
CA ALA A 19 -5.21 -9.35 4.45
C ALA A 19 -4.87 -7.86 4.36
N LEU A 20 -5.70 -7.13 3.63
CA LEU A 20 -5.69 -5.68 3.58
C LEU A 20 -7.03 -5.14 4.08
N VAL A 21 -6.97 -4.04 4.82
CA VAL A 21 -8.14 -3.24 5.22
C VAL A 21 -7.86 -1.80 4.81
N TRP A 22 -8.82 -1.19 4.13
CA TRP A 22 -8.72 0.15 3.56
C TRP A 22 -9.82 1.06 4.06
N GLU A 23 -9.40 2.19 4.60
CA GLU A 23 -10.28 3.25 5.09
C GLU A 23 -10.06 4.48 4.21
N ARG A 24 -10.98 4.71 3.28
CA ARG A 24 -10.87 5.83 2.32
C ARG A 24 -11.00 7.17 3.04
N ALA A 25 -10.18 8.13 2.65
CA ALA A 25 -10.33 9.52 3.08
C ALA A 25 -11.68 10.08 2.62
N THR A 26 -12.39 10.79 3.51
CA THR A 26 -13.74 11.30 3.23
C THR A 26 -13.72 12.62 2.44
N ASP A 27 -12.61 13.36 2.49
CA ASP A 27 -12.40 14.61 1.76
C ASP A 27 -10.95 14.68 1.25
N ASN A 28 -10.77 14.32 -0.02
CA ASN A 28 -9.48 14.33 -0.71
C ASN A 28 -9.40 15.43 -1.79
N ALA A 29 -10.30 16.42 -1.78
CA ALA A 29 -10.37 17.43 -2.83
C ALA A 29 -9.16 18.40 -2.83
N ILE A 30 -8.51 18.57 -1.67
CA ILE A 30 -7.43 19.55 -1.46
C ILE A 30 -6.16 18.88 -0.89
N SER A 31 -6.21 17.58 -0.58
CA SER A 31 -5.11 16.85 0.05
C SER A 31 -4.71 15.64 -0.76
N HIS A 32 -3.39 15.37 -0.80
CA HIS A 32 -2.84 14.12 -1.34
C HIS A 32 -3.26 12.88 -0.54
N PHE A 33 -3.87 13.06 0.64
CA PHE A 33 -4.33 11.98 1.48
C PHE A 33 -5.44 11.15 0.82
N ALA A 34 -5.11 9.91 0.49
CA ALA A 34 -6.03 8.97 -0.13
C ALA A 34 -6.80 8.13 0.90
N GLY A 35 -6.17 7.80 2.03
CA GLY A 35 -6.78 6.99 3.08
C GLY A 35 -5.77 6.28 3.96
N VAL A 36 -6.26 5.39 4.83
CA VAL A 36 -5.44 4.54 5.69
C VAL A 36 -5.51 3.10 5.19
N LEU A 37 -4.33 2.54 4.93
CA LEU A 37 -4.14 1.14 4.55
C LEU A 37 -3.58 0.37 5.73
N THR A 38 -4.30 -0.65 6.16
CA THR A 38 -3.83 -1.64 7.12
C THR A 38 -3.48 -2.91 6.39
N ILE A 39 -2.25 -3.42 6.58
CA ILE A 39 -1.82 -4.69 6.04
C ILE A 39 -1.50 -5.63 7.20
N THR A 40 -2.19 -6.77 7.21
CA THR A 40 -2.04 -7.82 8.22
C THR A 40 -1.42 -9.06 7.57
N GLY A 41 -0.21 -9.40 7.98
CA GLY A 41 0.45 -10.67 7.67
C GLY A 41 0.34 -11.67 8.83
N ARG A 42 1.06 -12.79 8.75
CA ARG A 42 1.07 -13.79 9.82
C ARG A 42 1.78 -13.29 11.08
N ARG A 43 2.82 -12.47 10.90
CA ARG A 43 3.71 -12.00 11.97
C ARG A 43 3.72 -10.50 12.16
N ASP A 44 3.10 -9.76 11.25
CA ASP A 44 3.15 -8.31 11.27
C ASP A 44 1.77 -7.71 10.97
N HIS A 45 1.54 -6.55 11.57
CA HIS A 45 0.36 -5.74 11.39
C HIS A 45 0.84 -4.30 11.33
N CYS A 46 0.64 -3.64 10.20
CA CYS A 46 1.11 -2.28 10.00
C CYS A 46 0.02 -1.43 9.37
N ARG A 47 -0.22 -0.25 9.94
CA ARG A 47 -1.06 0.79 9.34
C ARG A 47 -0.21 1.83 8.64
N TYR A 48 -0.67 2.25 7.49
CA TYR A 48 -0.03 3.25 6.64
C TYR A 48 -1.03 4.34 6.28
N ARG A 49 -0.66 5.59 6.49
CA ARG A 49 -1.29 6.72 5.81
C ARG A 49 -0.81 6.70 4.37
N VAL A 50 -1.75 6.59 3.43
CA VAL A 50 -1.47 6.55 2.00
C VAL A 50 -1.75 7.91 1.41
N GLU A 51 -0.76 8.44 0.70
CA GLU A 51 -0.87 9.65 -0.08
C GLU A 51 -0.60 9.33 -1.54
N GLU A 52 -1.41 9.90 -2.44
CA GLU A 52 -1.25 9.76 -3.88
C GLU A 52 -0.72 11.06 -4.49
N PHE A 53 0.28 10.91 -5.35
CA PHE A 53 0.93 12.01 -6.04
C PHE A 53 0.87 11.80 -7.56
N PRO A 54 0.80 12.91 -8.34
CA PRO A 54 1.02 12.82 -9.77
C PRO A 54 2.43 12.29 -10.05
N ALA A 55 2.56 11.50 -11.11
CA ALA A 55 3.84 10.97 -11.58
C ALA A 55 4.07 11.45 -13.01
N ASP A 56 5.32 11.77 -13.34
CA ASP A 56 5.71 12.19 -14.69
C ASP A 56 5.59 11.03 -15.70
N GLU A 57 5.80 9.80 -15.23
CA GLU A 57 5.65 8.58 -16.01
C GLU A 57 4.21 8.04 -15.95
N PRO A 58 3.71 7.37 -17.02
CA PRO A 58 2.39 6.75 -17.02
C PRO A 58 2.21 5.72 -15.89
N GLY A 59 1.47 6.11 -14.85
CA GLY A 59 1.25 5.28 -13.67
C GLY A 59 0.63 6.06 -12.51
N ARG A 60 0.73 5.48 -11.32
CA ARG A 60 0.27 6.09 -10.05
C ARG A 60 1.38 6.02 -9.01
N ALA A 61 1.71 7.16 -8.40
CA ALA A 61 2.72 7.23 -7.35
C ALA A 61 2.05 7.38 -5.99
N PHE A 62 2.52 6.58 -5.02
CA PHE A 62 2.01 6.56 -3.67
C PHE A 62 3.16 6.70 -2.67
N MET A 63 2.90 7.45 -1.60
CA MET A 63 3.73 7.48 -0.40
C MET A 63 2.97 6.82 0.74
N LEU A 64 3.59 5.82 1.36
CA LEU A 64 3.04 5.09 2.49
C LEU A 64 3.79 5.51 3.74
N PHE A 65 3.17 6.33 4.59
CA PHE A 65 3.73 6.74 5.87
C PHE A 65 3.26 5.78 6.96
N LYS A 66 4.17 5.16 7.70
CA LYS A 66 3.82 4.28 8.81
C LYS A 66 3.15 5.08 9.91
N LEU A 67 1.99 4.60 10.37
CA LEU A 67 1.30 5.14 11.54
C LEU A 67 1.68 4.39 12.82
N ASP A 68 2.14 3.14 12.68
CA ASP A 68 2.60 2.31 13.78
C ASP A 68 4.08 1.97 13.62
N ALA A 69 4.79 1.89 14.74
CA ALA A 69 6.13 1.30 14.80
C ALA A 69 6.03 -0.22 14.55
N GLY A 70 5.95 -0.60 13.28
CA GLY A 70 5.95 -2.00 12.85
C GLY A 70 7.28 -2.71 13.13
N THR A 71 7.57 -3.76 12.35
CA THR A 71 8.78 -4.58 12.49
C THR A 71 10.08 -3.86 12.10
N ASP A 72 9.99 -2.88 11.20
CA ASP A 72 11.10 -2.00 10.83
C ASP A 72 10.90 -0.63 11.49
N ARG A 73 11.71 -0.37 12.52
CA ARG A 73 11.66 0.85 13.34
C ARG A 73 12.43 2.03 12.72
N THR A 74 13.15 1.81 11.62
CA THR A 74 14.06 2.81 11.06
C THR A 74 13.47 3.61 9.92
N GLU A 75 12.63 3.00 9.09
CA GLU A 75 11.97 3.71 8.00
C GLU A 75 10.56 4.16 8.36
N GLU A 76 10.31 5.46 8.26
CA GLU A 76 9.02 6.08 8.56
C GLU A 76 8.05 6.04 7.37
N ARG A 77 8.57 5.87 6.14
CA ARG A 77 7.78 5.91 4.91
C ARG A 77 8.37 5.03 3.81
N TYR A 78 7.54 4.64 2.86
CA TYR A 78 7.96 3.95 1.63
C TYR A 78 7.34 4.60 0.40
N GLY A 79 8.14 4.91 -0.61
CA GLY A 79 7.69 5.25 -1.95
C GLY A 79 7.28 4.01 -2.73
N CYS A 80 6.11 4.07 -3.37
CA CYS A 80 5.57 3.03 -4.23
C CYS A 80 5.12 3.63 -5.56
N PHE A 81 5.47 2.99 -6.67
CA PHE A 81 5.02 3.37 -8.00
C PHE A 81 4.37 2.19 -8.69
N LEU A 82 3.13 2.37 -9.15
CA LEU A 82 2.41 1.43 -9.99
C LEU A 82 2.47 1.91 -11.43
N ALA A 83 3.39 1.35 -12.21
CA ALA A 83 3.58 1.72 -13.59
C ALA A 83 2.51 1.06 -14.47
N LYS A 84 2.02 1.78 -15.49
CA LYS A 84 1.01 1.24 -16.42
C LYS A 84 1.50 0.02 -17.21
N ASN A 85 2.81 -0.09 -17.43
CA ASN A 85 3.46 -1.20 -18.11
C ASN A 85 3.83 -2.38 -17.19
N GLY A 86 3.46 -2.31 -15.90
CA GLY A 86 3.78 -3.35 -14.91
C GLY A 86 5.18 -3.26 -14.30
N ALA A 87 5.99 -2.27 -14.67
CA ALA A 87 7.29 -1.99 -14.06
C ALA A 87 7.15 -1.29 -12.68
N ASN A 88 6.44 -1.95 -11.77
CA ASN A 88 6.14 -1.42 -10.44
C ASN A 88 7.42 -1.31 -9.59
N LEU A 89 7.47 -0.31 -8.72
CA LEU A 89 8.61 -0.05 -7.83
C LEU A 89 8.14 0.15 -6.40
N CYS A 90 8.90 -0.36 -5.43
CA CYS A 90 8.69 -0.07 -4.02
C CYS A 90 10.04 0.00 -3.30
N GLU A 91 10.20 0.95 -2.39
CA GLU A 91 11.45 1.15 -1.65
C GLU A 91 11.62 0.17 -0.48
N CYS A 92 10.58 -0.60 -0.14
CA CYS A 92 10.67 -1.51 1.00
C CYS A 92 11.68 -2.64 0.75
N ARG A 93 12.33 -3.10 1.84
CA ARG A 93 13.30 -4.21 1.80
C ARG A 93 12.74 -5.48 1.16
N GLY A 94 11.45 -5.75 1.32
CA GLY A 94 10.78 -6.89 0.69
C GLY A 94 10.88 -6.83 -0.83
N PHE A 95 10.60 -5.67 -1.42
CA PHE A 95 10.72 -5.48 -2.87
C PHE A 95 12.17 -5.52 -3.35
N VAL A 96 13.10 -4.90 -2.62
CA VAL A 96 14.54 -4.95 -2.96
C VAL A 96 15.04 -6.41 -3.01
N ALA A 97 14.58 -7.25 -2.09
CA ALA A 97 15.01 -8.64 -2.00
C ALA A 97 14.39 -9.56 -3.07
N THR A 98 13.10 -9.41 -3.40
CA THR A 98 12.37 -10.40 -4.22
C THR A 98 11.63 -9.81 -5.41
N ARG A 99 11.69 -8.49 -5.62
CA ARG A 99 10.90 -7.74 -6.60
C ARG A 99 9.38 -7.88 -6.44
N GLY A 100 8.93 -8.28 -5.26
CA GLY A 100 7.51 -8.33 -4.89
C GLY A 100 7.33 -8.00 -3.41
N CYS A 101 6.31 -7.21 -3.10
CA CYS A 101 5.99 -6.89 -1.71
C CYS A 101 4.48 -6.77 -1.47
N LYS A 102 4.09 -6.90 -0.21
CA LYS A 102 2.71 -6.75 0.24
C LYS A 102 2.15 -5.35 -0.02
N HIS A 103 3.00 -4.31 -0.03
CA HIS A 103 2.58 -2.94 -0.33
C HIS A 103 2.09 -2.81 -1.77
N LEU A 104 2.86 -3.29 -2.75
CA LEU A 104 2.45 -3.27 -4.16
C LEU A 104 1.26 -4.18 -4.42
N ALA A 105 1.18 -5.34 -3.76
CA ALA A 105 0.02 -6.22 -3.86
C ALA A 105 -1.26 -5.52 -3.36
N ALA A 106 -1.18 -4.86 -2.19
CA ALA A 106 -2.30 -4.12 -1.63
C ALA A 106 -2.71 -2.93 -2.49
N LEU A 107 -1.76 -2.09 -2.91
CA LEU A 107 -2.06 -0.93 -3.76
C LEU A 107 -2.63 -1.36 -5.11
N THR A 108 -2.07 -2.40 -5.74
CA THR A 108 -2.61 -2.93 -6.99
C THR A 108 -4.07 -3.33 -6.84
N GLU A 109 -4.42 -4.01 -5.74
CA GLU A 109 -5.80 -4.40 -5.48
C GLU A 109 -6.71 -3.19 -5.25
N LEU A 110 -6.27 -2.20 -4.47
CA LEU A 110 -7.06 -0.98 -4.25
C LEU A 110 -7.33 -0.20 -5.55
N VAL A 111 -6.31 -0.08 -6.41
CA VAL A 111 -6.46 0.56 -7.72
C VAL A 111 -7.41 -0.24 -8.61
N ARG A 112 -7.27 -1.57 -8.63
CA ARG A 112 -8.14 -2.46 -9.41
C ARG A 112 -9.59 -2.42 -8.95
N ALA A 113 -9.82 -2.33 -7.64
CA ALA A 113 -11.14 -2.25 -7.02
C ALA A 113 -11.75 -0.83 -7.03
N GLY A 114 -11.04 0.17 -7.59
CA GLY A 114 -11.51 1.56 -7.66
C GLY A 114 -11.67 2.24 -6.30
N GLN A 115 -10.95 1.77 -5.28
CA GLN A 115 -11.03 2.29 -3.91
C GLN A 115 -10.12 3.50 -3.67
N VAL A 116 -9.13 3.65 -4.54
CA VAL A 116 -8.22 4.80 -4.63
C VAL A 116 -8.16 5.24 -6.08
#